data_AF-A0AAU0XI41-F1
#
_entry.id   AF-A0AAU0XI41-F1
#
_cell.length_a   1.000
_cell.length_b   1.000
_cell.length_c   1.000
_cell.angle_alpha   90.00
_cell.angle_beta   90.00
_cell.angle_gamma   90.00
#
_symmetry.space_group_name_H-M   'P 1'
#
loop_
_entity.id
_entity.type
_entity.pdbx_description
1 polymer ?
#
loop_
_entity_poly.entity_id
_entity_poly.type
_entity_poly.pdbx_seq_one_letter_code
_entity_poly.pdbx_strand_id
1 'polypeptide(L)'
;MKIEFWTDIVCPYCGLMDNRLRLALERFEHAGEVEVTHRSFQIHPDLPREGVTQRQLLEMYGIPASDGEGIFAPIEAAARAEGLEPYRALERTLGPTDLAHELLAYATDKGRGDEAWTAMFRAH
;
A
#
# COMPACT_ATOMS: atom_id res chain seq x y z
N MET A 1 4.16 -20.83 -10.78
CA MET A 1 5.21 -19.93 -10.25
C MET A 1 4.65 -19.21 -9.03
N LYS A 2 5.44 -18.96 -7.98
CA LYS A 2 4.97 -18.22 -6.79
C LYS A 2 5.67 -16.87 -6.68
N ILE A 3 4.91 -15.81 -6.44
CA ILE A 3 5.39 -14.47 -6.13
C ILE A 3 4.96 -14.14 -4.70
N GLU A 4 5.94 -13.87 -3.83
CA GLU A 4 5.67 -13.41 -2.48
C GLU A 4 5.96 -11.91 -2.41
N PHE A 5 4.92 -11.13 -2.12
CA PHE A 5 5.00 -9.68 -2.11
C PHE A 5 4.92 -9.15 -0.68
N TRP A 6 6.03 -8.65 -0.15
CA TRP A 6 6.06 -8.10 1.20
C TRP A 6 5.56 -6.67 1.20
N THR A 7 4.52 -6.39 1.97
CA THR A 7 3.70 -5.22 1.76
C THR A 7 3.12 -4.68 3.06
N ASP A 8 3.02 -3.35 3.14
CA ASP A 8 2.33 -2.64 4.21
C ASP A 8 1.25 -1.73 3.61
N ILE A 9 0.12 -1.57 4.30
CA ILE A 9 -1.02 -0.77 3.80
C ILE A 9 -0.67 0.72 3.80
N VAL A 10 0.12 1.14 4.78
CA VAL A 10 0.60 2.53 4.92
C VAL A 10 1.69 2.91 3.92
N CYS A 11 2.17 1.96 3.11
CA CYS A 11 3.21 2.22 2.11
C CYS A 11 2.59 2.70 0.79
N PRO A 12 2.82 3.95 0.37
CA PRO A 12 2.18 4.49 -0.83
C PRO A 12 2.80 3.88 -2.10
N TYR A 13 4.03 3.39 -2.06
CA TYR A 13 4.62 2.64 -3.18
C TYR A 13 4.02 1.25 -3.32
N CYS A 14 3.58 0.66 -2.21
CA CYS A 14 3.06 -0.68 -2.18
C CYS A 14 1.72 -0.80 -2.91
N GLY A 15 0.81 0.17 -2.70
CA GLY A 15 -0.45 0.23 -3.46
C GLY A 15 -0.23 0.46 -4.96
N LEU A 16 0.70 1.34 -5.35
CA LEU A 16 1.04 1.54 -6.75
C LEU A 16 1.66 0.28 -7.38
N MET A 17 2.57 -0.40 -6.67
CA MET A 17 3.21 -1.62 -7.18
C MET A 17 2.24 -2.79 -7.26
N ASP A 18 1.28 -2.90 -6.34
CA ASP A 18 0.20 -3.88 -6.40
C ASP A 18 -0.64 -3.71 -7.68
N ASN A 19 -1.03 -2.47 -8.00
CA ASN A 19 -1.70 -2.16 -9.26
C ASN A 19 -0.85 -2.52 -10.48
N ARG A 20 0.44 -2.19 -10.46
CA ARG A 20 1.37 -2.51 -11.56
C ARG A 20 1.55 -4.02 -11.73
N LEU A 21 1.62 -4.78 -10.65
CA LEU A 21 1.70 -6.24 -10.68
C LEU A 21 0.45 -6.82 -11.34
N ARG A 22 -0.74 -6.36 -10.95
CA ARG A 22 -2.00 -6.77 -11.59
C ARG A 22 -2.00 -6.47 -13.09
N LEU A 23 -1.65 -5.24 -13.48
CA LEU A 23 -1.55 -4.85 -14.90
C LEU A 23 -0.48 -5.66 -15.67
N ALA A 24 0.59 -6.08 -15.01
CA ALA A 24 1.60 -6.95 -15.60
C ALA A 24 1.05 -8.36 -15.82
N LEU A 25 0.37 -8.93 -14.83
CA LEU A 25 -0.26 -10.26 -14.93
C LEU A 25 -1.37 -10.29 -15.99
N GLU A 26 -2.15 -9.22 -16.16
CA GLU A 26 -3.14 -9.13 -17.24
C GLU A 26 -2.54 -9.26 -18.65
N ARG A 27 -1.25 -8.94 -18.81
CA ARG A 27 -0.52 -9.02 -20.08
C ARG A 27 0.39 -10.23 -20.17
N PHE A 28 0.45 -11.06 -19.13
CA PHE A 28 1.33 -12.21 -19.07
C PHE A 28 0.60 -13.48 -19.50
N GLU A 29 1.12 -14.15 -20.53
CA GLU A 29 0.49 -15.34 -21.15
C GLU A 29 0.19 -16.46 -20.14
N HIS A 30 1.06 -16.65 -19.14
CA HIS A 30 0.94 -17.70 -18.12
C HIS A 30 0.39 -17.18 -16.78
N ALA A 31 -0.35 -16.07 -16.76
CA ALA A 31 -0.85 -15.48 -15.51
C ALA A 31 -1.69 -16.45 -14.66
N GLY A 32 -2.43 -17.37 -15.30
CA GLY A 32 -3.21 -18.40 -14.60
C GLY A 32 -2.35 -19.43 -13.84
N GLU A 33 -1.03 -19.46 -14.08
CA GLU A 33 -0.07 -20.34 -13.39
C GLU A 33 0.71 -19.59 -12.29
N VAL A 34 0.43 -18.30 -12.08
CA VAL A 34 1.09 -17.47 -11.06
C VAL A 34 0.23 -17.39 -9.81
N GLU A 35 0.79 -17.84 -8.69
CA GLU A 35 0.24 -17.61 -7.36
C GLU A 35 0.90 -16.38 -6.76
N VAL A 36 0.12 -15.32 -6.53
CA VAL A 36 0.58 -14.15 -5.76
C VAL A 36 0.16 -14.33 -4.32
N THR A 37 1.08 -14.05 -3.39
CA THR A 37 0.78 -14.04 -1.96
C THR A 37 1.39 -12.79 -1.34
N HIS A 38 0.55 -11.91 -0.81
CA HIS A 38 1.03 -10.81 0.02
C HIS A 38 1.50 -11.32 1.38
N ARG A 39 2.61 -10.76 1.86
CA ARG A 39 3.20 -11.03 3.17
C ARG A 39 3.20 -9.74 3.97
N SER A 40 2.71 -9.80 5.20
CA SER A 40 2.63 -8.64 6.08
C SER A 40 4.01 -8.12 6.45
N PHE A 41 4.20 -6.81 6.28
CA PHE A 41 5.34 -6.06 6.79
C PHE A 41 4.82 -4.81 7.49
N GLN A 42 5.36 -4.48 8.67
CA GLN A 42 5.00 -3.24 9.38
C GLN A 42 6.17 -2.27 9.28
N ILE A 43 5.99 -1.18 8.54
CA ILE A 43 7.02 -0.14 8.39
C ILE A 43 7.11 0.71 9.67
N HIS A 44 5.95 0.99 10.27
CA HIS A 44 5.83 1.89 11.41
C HIS A 44 5.02 1.28 12.57
N PRO A 45 5.48 0.15 13.16
CA PRO A 45 4.74 -0.55 14.22
C PRO A 45 4.62 0.27 15.52
N ASP A 46 5.53 1.22 15.74
CA ASP A 46 5.61 2.02 16.97
C ASP A 46 4.83 3.35 16.89
N LEU A 47 4.09 3.61 15.81
CA LEU A 47 3.26 4.81 15.73
C LEU A 47 2.11 4.78 16.74
N PRO A 48 1.63 5.94 17.20
CA PRO A 48 0.45 6.01 18.05
C PRO A 48 -0.78 5.39 17.37
N ARG A 49 -1.61 4.64 18.12
CA ARG A 49 -2.82 3.99 17.56
C ARG A 49 -3.91 4.99 17.18
N GLU A 50 -3.92 6.18 17.80
CA GLU A 50 -4.74 7.31 17.39
C GLU A 50 -4.39 7.85 16.00
N GLY A 51 -3.22 7.47 15.48
CA GLY A 51 -2.72 7.82 14.16
C GLY A 51 -1.97 9.15 14.13
N VAL A 52 -1.13 9.29 13.11
CA VAL A 52 -0.43 10.52 12.75
C VAL A 52 -0.66 10.83 11.29
N THR A 53 -0.73 12.09 10.92
CA THR A 53 -0.74 12.48 9.50
C THR A 53 0.61 12.17 8.85
N GLN A 54 0.64 11.93 7.54
CA GLN A 54 1.89 11.79 6.79
C GLN A 54 2.82 12.99 6.99
N ARG A 55 2.28 14.20 7.15
CA ARG A 55 3.05 15.42 7.42
C ARG A 55 3.71 15.39 8.80
N GLN A 56 2.98 14.99 9.83
CA GLN A 56 3.58 14.76 11.17
C GLN A 56 4.66 13.68 11.12
N LEU A 57 4.46 12.61 10.32
CA LEU A 57 5.49 11.59 10.13
C LEU A 57 6.77 12.17 9.51
N LEU A 58 6.65 13.04 8.49
CA LEU A 58 7.82 13.73 7.91
C LEU A 58 8.57 14.52 8.99
N GLU A 59 7.86 15.28 9.82
CA GLU A 59 8.45 16.07 10.91
C GLU A 59 9.16 15.18 11.94
N MET A 60 8.59 14.02 12.28
CA MET A 60 9.23 13.02 13.16
C MET A 60 10.56 12.51 12.59
N TYR A 61 10.70 12.46 11.26
CA TYR A 61 11.95 12.11 10.57
C TYR A 61 12.85 13.31 10.25
N GLY A 62 12.54 14.51 10.77
CA GLY A 62 13.33 15.72 10.57
C GLY A 62 13.16 16.37 9.20
N ILE A 63 12.10 16.01 8.47
CA ILE A 63 11.74 16.60 7.17
C ILE A 63 10.63 17.64 7.41
N PRO A 64 10.79 18.90 6.96
CA PRO A 64 9.74 19.91 7.07
C PRO A 64 8.44 19.45 6.40
N ALA A 65 7.30 19.66 7.05
CA ALA A 65 5.99 19.31 6.49
C ALA A 65 5.70 20.00 5.13
N SER A 66 6.34 21.15 4.86
CA SER A 66 6.27 21.89 3.59
C SER A 66 6.91 21.19 2.41
N ASP A 67 7.77 20.21 2.67
CA ASP A 67 8.50 19.48 1.63
C ASP A 67 7.69 18.27 1.13
N GLY A 68 6.60 17.93 1.82
CA GLY A 68 5.76 16.77 1.54
C GLY A 68 5.21 16.77 0.11
N GLU A 69 4.76 17.92 -0.39
CA GLU A 69 4.25 18.06 -1.75
C GLU A 69 5.30 17.62 -2.79
N GLY A 70 6.55 18.06 -2.62
CA GLY A 70 7.64 17.69 -3.52
C GLY A 70 7.99 16.21 -3.45
N ILE A 71 7.90 15.60 -2.26
CA ILE A 71 8.21 14.19 -2.01
C ILE A 71 7.15 13.27 -2.63
N PHE A 72 5.87 13.60 -2.45
CA PHE A 72 4.76 12.71 -2.83
C PHE A 72 4.13 13.02 -4.19
N ALA A 73 4.32 14.22 -4.76
CA ALA A 73 3.78 14.55 -6.08
C ALA A 73 4.19 13.55 -7.19
N PRO A 74 5.44 13.03 -7.26
CA PRO A 74 5.81 12.05 -8.28
C PRO A 74 4.99 10.76 -8.22
N ILE A 75 4.73 10.23 -7.01
CA ILE A 75 3.97 8.98 -6.87
C ILE A 75 2.48 9.18 -7.11
N GLU A 76 1.91 10.29 -6.65
CA GLU A 76 0.51 10.64 -6.93
C GLU A 76 0.28 10.88 -8.43
N ALA A 77 1.25 11.50 -9.12
CA ALA A 77 1.19 11.65 -10.58
C ALA A 77 1.27 10.31 -11.31
N ALA A 78 2.13 9.39 -10.87
CA ALA A 78 2.23 8.04 -11.44
C ALA A 78 0.94 7.24 -11.23
N ALA A 79 0.38 7.27 -10.01
CA ALA A 79 -0.87 6.61 -9.68
C ALA A 79 -2.02 7.11 -10.56
N ARG A 80 -2.17 8.43 -10.71
CA ARG A 80 -3.16 9.04 -11.61
C ARG A 80 -2.97 8.63 -13.06
N ALA A 81 -1.72 8.59 -13.56
CA ALA A 81 -1.43 8.16 -14.93
C ALA A 81 -1.81 6.69 -15.19
N GLU A 82 -1.90 5.88 -14.13
CA GLU A 82 -2.28 4.47 -14.17
C GLU A 82 -3.74 4.21 -13.76
N GLY A 83 -4.54 5.27 -13.62
CA GLY A 83 -5.97 5.19 -13.33
C GLY A 83 -6.32 4.97 -11.85
N LEU A 84 -5.38 5.14 -10.93
CA LEU A 84 -5.62 5.16 -9.50
C LEU A 84 -5.93 6.60 -9.06
N GLU A 85 -7.22 6.95 -9.01
CA GLU A 85 -7.67 8.28 -8.56
C GLU A 85 -8.98 8.16 -7.76
N PRO A 86 -9.08 8.77 -6.56
CA PRO A 86 -8.03 9.55 -5.90
C PRO A 86 -6.91 8.70 -5.31
N TYR A 87 -5.67 9.18 -5.40
CA TYR A 87 -4.50 8.60 -4.73
C TYR A 87 -3.79 9.67 -3.89
N ARG A 88 -3.94 9.59 -2.57
CA ARG A 88 -3.53 10.67 -1.63
C ARG A 88 -2.39 10.19 -0.75
N ALA A 89 -1.18 10.19 -1.29
CA ALA A 89 -0.01 9.72 -0.57
C ALA A 89 0.45 10.70 0.52
N LEU A 90 0.21 12.01 0.34
CA LEU A 90 0.49 13.02 1.36
C LEU A 90 -0.68 13.27 2.33
N GLU A 91 -1.91 13.27 1.83
CA GLU A 91 -3.10 13.61 2.63
C GLU A 91 -3.76 12.35 3.20
N ARG A 92 -3.07 11.72 4.16
CA ARG A 92 -3.48 10.47 4.82
C ARG A 92 -3.01 10.38 6.26
N THR A 93 -3.65 9.49 7.02
CA THR A 93 -3.32 9.15 8.41
C THR A 93 -2.72 7.76 8.48
N LEU A 94 -1.67 7.60 9.28
CA LEU A 94 -0.87 6.39 9.43
C LEU A 94 -0.90 5.95 10.88
N GLY A 95 -0.83 4.65 11.10
CA GLY A 95 -0.70 4.05 12.43
C GLY A 95 -0.16 2.63 12.31
N PRO A 96 -0.06 1.89 13.43
CA PRO A 96 0.28 0.47 13.40
C PRO A 96 -0.72 -0.30 12.53
N THR A 97 -0.20 -1.20 11.70
CA THR A 97 -1.00 -1.98 10.74
C THR A 97 -1.24 -3.43 11.19
N ASP A 98 -0.92 -3.76 12.45
CA ASP A 98 -1.08 -5.09 13.06
C ASP A 98 -2.49 -5.68 12.83
N LEU A 99 -3.54 -4.97 13.23
CA LEU A 99 -4.91 -5.44 13.10
C LEU A 99 -5.37 -5.52 11.64
N ALA A 100 -4.87 -4.63 10.80
CA ALA A 100 -5.17 -4.64 9.38
C ALA A 100 -4.51 -5.86 8.70
N HIS A 101 -3.28 -6.20 9.09
CA HIS A 101 -2.58 -7.40 8.65
C HIS A 101 -3.25 -8.68 9.15
N GLU A 102 -3.76 -8.71 10.38
CA GLU A 102 -4.55 -9.85 10.89
C GLU A 102 -5.81 -10.08 10.04
N LEU A 103 -6.53 -9.01 9.70
CA LEU A 103 -7.70 -9.09 8.81
C LEU A 103 -7.33 -9.61 7.42
N LEU A 104 -6.21 -9.14 6.87
CA LEU A 104 -5.73 -9.56 5.54
C LEU A 104 -5.25 -11.01 5.54
N ALA A 105 -4.61 -11.47 6.62
CA ALA A 105 -4.27 -12.87 6.81
C ALA A 105 -5.54 -13.74 6.88
N TYR A 106 -6.57 -13.30 7.61
CA TYR A 106 -7.86 -13.97 7.66
C TYR A 106 -8.53 -14.02 6.27
N ALA A 107 -8.55 -12.92 5.52
CA ALA A 107 -9.10 -12.90 4.16
C ALA A 107 -8.35 -13.86 3.23
N THR A 108 -7.04 -13.97 3.38
CA THR A 108 -6.19 -14.91 2.63
C THR A 108 -6.55 -16.37 2.96
N ASP A 109 -6.75 -16.72 4.22
CA ASP A 109 -7.26 -18.05 4.63
C ASP A 109 -8.63 -18.39 4.02
N LYS A 110 -9.46 -17.36 3.75
CA LYS A 110 -10.75 -17.51 3.07
C LYS A 110 -10.66 -17.46 1.54
N GLY A 111 -9.47 -17.45 0.96
CA GLY A 111 -9.26 -17.38 -0.49
C GLY A 111 -9.64 -16.02 -1.10
N ARG A 112 -9.69 -14.96 -0.29
CA ARG A 112 -10.03 -13.58 -0.69
C ARG A 112 -8.91 -12.59 -0.41
N GLY A 113 -7.67 -13.06 -0.32
CA GLY A 113 -6.49 -12.23 -0.03
C GLY A 113 -6.35 -11.08 -1.03
N ASP A 114 -6.25 -11.39 -2.33
CA ASP A 114 -6.04 -10.39 -3.39
C ASP A 114 -7.11 -9.29 -3.40
N GLU A 115 -8.38 -9.69 -3.26
CA GLU A 115 -9.52 -8.77 -3.19
C GLU A 115 -9.38 -7.84 -1.97
N ALA A 116 -9.07 -8.40 -0.80
CA ALA A 116 -8.96 -7.65 0.44
C ALA A 116 -7.77 -6.68 0.41
N TRP A 117 -6.60 -7.11 -0.07
CA TRP A 117 -5.42 -6.25 -0.23
C TRP A 117 -5.70 -5.10 -1.19
N THR A 118 -6.27 -5.39 -2.36
CA THR A 118 -6.66 -4.37 -3.34
C THR A 118 -7.64 -3.36 -2.72
N ALA A 119 -8.64 -3.84 -1.97
CA ALA A 119 -9.61 -2.98 -1.31
C ALA A 119 -8.97 -2.09 -0.25
N MET A 120 -8.04 -2.62 0.56
CA MET A 120 -7.32 -1.84 1.57
C MET A 120 -6.45 -0.74 0.93
N PHE A 121 -5.72 -1.03 -0.15
CA PHE A 121 -4.94 0.00 -0.87
C PHE A 121 -5.81 1.07 -1.52
N ARG A 122 -7.03 0.73 -1.96
CA ARG A 122 -7.95 1.73 -2.52
C ARG A 122 -8.60 2.60 -1.45
N ALA A 123 -8.75 2.07 -0.24
CA ALA A 123 -9.38 2.76 0.86
C ALA A 123 -8.40 3.69 1.61
N HIS A 124 -7.11 3.38 1.58
CA HIS A 124 -6.05 4.04 2.34
C HIS A 124 -5.25 5.01 1.48
#